data_AF-A0A8T3KYG1-F1
#
_entry.id   AF-A0A8T3KYG1-F1
#
_cell.length_a   1.000
_cell.length_b   1.000
_cell.length_c   1.000
_cell.angle_alpha   90.00
_cell.angle_beta   90.00
_cell.angle_gamma   90.00
#
_symmetry.space_group_name_H-M   'P 1'
#
loop_
_entity.id
_entity.type
_entity.pdbx_description
1 polymer ?
#
loop_
_entity_poly.entity_id
_entity_poly.type
_entity_poly.pdbx_seq_one_letter_code
_entity_poly.pdbx_strand_id
1 'polypeptide(L)'
;MARINLLPWREAERTKRKREFGFMILSGVVLTIAAIFSMHMHMESLISAQSRRNAYLQQEIDVVKQQIREIRDLGKTKAGLLARMDIIQQLQSSRPQIVHLFDELVATLPDGVHLTSVKQNGALVSVAGRAQSNARVSAYMRNIERSEWLGNPRLDVIENKEATGTWMSHFKLTARQLASGGEATQ
;
A
#
# COMPACT_ATOMS: atom_id res chain seq x y z
N MET A 1 -116.66 30.34 16.26
CA MET A 1 -116.14 30.02 14.90
C MET A 1 -114.63 29.81 15.03
N ALA A 2 -114.13 28.64 14.67
CA ALA A 2 -112.72 28.27 14.85
C ALA A 2 -111.82 29.01 13.84
N ARG A 3 -110.74 29.63 14.32
CA ARG A 3 -109.71 30.25 13.47
C ARG A 3 -108.63 29.20 13.19
N ILE A 4 -108.62 28.66 11.98
CA ILE A 4 -107.62 27.68 11.55
C ILE A 4 -106.45 28.44 10.93
N ASN A 5 -105.25 28.21 11.46
CA ASN A 5 -104.02 28.80 10.95
C ASN A 5 -103.53 27.99 9.73
N LEU A 6 -103.56 28.62 8.55
CA LEU A 6 -103.21 28.02 7.26
C LEU A 6 -101.78 28.37 6.79
N LEU A 7 -100.95 28.99 7.63
CA LEU A 7 -99.55 29.23 7.29
C LEU A 7 -98.81 27.88 7.10
N PRO A 8 -98.07 27.67 6.00
CA PRO A 8 -97.34 26.43 5.71
C PRO A 8 -96.07 26.29 6.56
N TRP A 9 -96.23 26.31 7.89
CA TRP A 9 -95.13 26.30 8.87
C TRP A 9 -94.24 25.05 8.75
N ARG A 10 -94.82 23.91 8.35
CA ARG A 10 -94.09 22.65 8.15
C ARG A 10 -93.07 22.73 7.01
N GLU A 11 -93.37 23.51 5.97
CA GLU A 11 -92.47 23.68 4.81
C GLU A 11 -91.33 24.63 5.13
N ALA A 12 -91.64 25.75 5.80
CA ALA A 12 -90.65 26.70 6.29
C ALA A 12 -89.65 26.07 7.27
N GLU A 13 -90.09 25.11 8.09
CA GLU A 13 -89.19 24.41 9.00
C GLU A 13 -88.31 23.37 8.29
N ARG A 14 -88.83 22.69 7.26
CA ARG A 14 -88.05 21.78 6.40
C ARG A 14 -86.97 22.53 5.62
N THR A 15 -87.24 23.72 5.10
CA THR A 15 -86.25 24.52 4.37
C THR A 15 -85.16 25.05 5.30
N LYS A 16 -85.51 25.49 6.52
CA LYS A 16 -84.52 25.85 7.56
C LYS A 16 -83.61 24.68 7.90
N ARG A 17 -84.17 23.51 8.22
CA ARG A 17 -83.39 22.30 8.55
C ARG A 17 -82.48 21.85 7.38
N LYS A 18 -82.96 21.93 6.13
CA LYS A 18 -82.14 21.63 4.95
C LYS A 18 -80.98 22.61 4.79
N ARG A 19 -81.21 23.90 5.04
CA ARG A 19 -80.18 24.94 4.98
C ARG A 19 -79.15 24.77 6.10
N GLU A 20 -79.59 24.50 7.33
CA GLU A 20 -78.73 24.19 8.48
C GLU A 20 -77.89 22.93 8.22
N PHE A 21 -78.50 21.87 7.67
CA PHE A 21 -77.79 20.67 7.24
C PHE A 21 -76.76 20.94 6.15
N GLY A 22 -77.12 21.74 5.14
CA GLY A 22 -76.18 22.18 4.10
C GLY A 22 -75.00 22.98 4.66
N PHE A 23 -75.26 23.89 5.60
CA PHE A 23 -74.19 24.64 6.28
C PHE A 23 -73.31 23.74 7.15
N MET A 24 -73.88 22.77 7.87
CA MET A 24 -73.12 21.80 8.64
C MET A 24 -72.18 20.99 7.73
N ILE A 25 -72.68 20.45 6.61
CA ILE A 25 -71.85 19.74 5.63
C ILE A 25 -70.75 20.65 5.10
N LEU A 26 -71.09 21.86 4.66
CA LEU A 26 -70.11 22.80 4.11
C LEU A 26 -69.02 23.12 5.14
N SER A 27 -69.39 23.36 6.39
CA SER A 27 -68.44 23.62 7.47
C SER A 27 -67.53 22.42 7.74
N GLY A 28 -68.05 21.20 7.71
CA GLY A 28 -67.26 19.98 7.88
C GLY A 28 -66.26 19.79 6.73
N VAL A 29 -66.67 20.05 5.49
CA VAL A 29 -65.79 20.00 4.32
C VAL A 29 -64.67 21.03 4.44
N VAL A 30 -65.01 22.29 4.78
CA VAL A 30 -64.02 23.37 4.94
C VAL A 30 -63.03 23.03 6.05
N LEU A 31 -63.49 22.54 7.20
CA LEU A 31 -62.62 22.12 8.30
C LEU A 31 -61.68 20.99 7.90
N THR A 32 -62.17 20.01 7.15
CA THR A 32 -61.35 18.88 6.67
C THR A 32 -60.27 19.37 5.71
N ILE A 33 -60.62 20.25 4.75
CA ILE A 33 -59.64 20.83 3.82
C ILE A 33 -58.59 21.66 4.58
N ALA A 34 -59.02 22.48 5.54
CA ALA A 34 -58.11 23.28 6.35
C ALA A 34 -57.14 22.40 7.16
N ALA A 35 -57.63 21.31 7.75
CA ALA A 35 -56.80 20.36 8.48
C ALA A 35 -55.76 19.67 7.57
N ILE A 36 -56.17 19.21 6.38
CA ILE A 36 -55.26 18.60 5.41
C ILE A 36 -54.19 19.60 4.95
N PHE A 37 -54.60 20.83 4.63
CA PHE A 37 -53.68 21.88 4.20
C PHE A 37 -52.67 22.23 5.29
N SER A 38 -53.13 22.39 6.54
CA SER A 38 -52.25 22.65 7.68
C SER A 38 -51.25 21.51 7.90
N MET A 39 -51.70 20.26 7.78
CA MET A 39 -50.83 19.09 7.92
C MET A 39 -49.79 19.02 6.79
N HIS A 40 -50.21 19.29 5.56
CA HIS A 40 -49.31 19.33 4.41
C HIS A 40 -48.23 20.41 4.58
N MET A 41 -48.60 21.63 4.99
CA MET A 41 -47.62 22.70 5.27
C MET A 41 -46.65 22.32 6.38
N HIS A 42 -47.13 21.66 7.44
CA HIS A 42 -46.27 21.19 8.53
C HIS A 42 -45.24 20.16 8.03
N MET A 43 -45.68 19.18 7.24
CA MET A 43 -44.80 18.17 6.67
C MET A 43 -43.79 18.76 5.69
N GLU A 44 -44.20 19.68 4.83
CA GLU A 44 -43.30 20.37 3.90
C GLU A 44 -42.20 21.13 4.65
N SER A 45 -42.56 21.77 5.76
CA SER A 45 -41.59 22.45 6.63
C SER A 45 -40.54 21.47 7.19
N LEU A 46 -40.98 20.31 7.70
CA LEU A 46 -40.09 19.26 8.21
C LEU A 46 -39.18 18.70 7.11
N ILE A 47 -39.73 18.42 5.92
CA ILE A 47 -38.96 17.95 4.76
C ILE A 47 -37.91 18.99 4.36
N SER A 48 -38.29 20.28 4.30
CA SER A 48 -37.36 21.34 3.96
C SER A 48 -36.22 21.46 4.97
N ALA A 49 -36.50 21.32 6.26
CA ALA A 49 -35.49 21.35 7.31
C ALA A 49 -34.55 20.14 7.22
N GLN A 50 -35.10 18.95 6.98
CA GLN A 50 -34.31 17.74 6.78
C GLN A 50 -33.44 17.83 5.53
N SER A 51 -33.97 18.35 4.43
CA SER A 51 -33.23 18.55 3.17
C SER A 51 -32.05 19.50 3.37
N ARG A 52 -32.25 20.63 4.08
CA ARG A 52 -31.16 21.55 4.45
C ARG A 52 -30.07 20.86 5.28
N ARG A 53 -30.45 20.04 6.26
CA ARG A 53 -29.51 19.29 7.09
C ARG A 53 -28.74 18.25 6.27
N ASN A 54 -29.41 17.55 5.38
CA ASN A 54 -28.78 16.59 4.48
C ASN A 54 -27.77 17.28 3.56
N ALA A 55 -28.13 18.43 2.99
CA ALA A 55 -27.24 19.22 2.14
C ALA A 55 -25.99 19.68 2.89
N TYR A 56 -26.15 20.17 4.13
CA TYR A 56 -25.03 20.54 4.99
C TYR A 56 -24.11 19.35 5.29
N LEU A 57 -24.68 18.21 5.70
CA LEU A 57 -23.90 16.99 5.96
C LEU A 57 -23.18 16.50 4.71
N GLN A 58 -23.82 16.57 3.54
CA GLN A 58 -23.20 16.19 2.29
C GLN A 58 -22.01 17.08 1.94
N GLN A 59 -22.13 18.38 2.15
CA GLN A 59 -21.03 19.32 1.96
C GLN A 59 -19.85 19.01 2.89
N GLU A 60 -20.11 18.76 4.17
CA GLU A 60 -19.06 18.42 5.14
C GLU A 60 -18.38 17.09 4.81
N ILE A 61 -19.17 16.09 4.38
CA ILE A 61 -18.63 14.82 3.87
C ILE A 61 -17.67 15.05 2.71
N ASP A 62 -17.97 15.98 1.80
CA ASP A 62 -17.12 16.24 0.65
C ASP A 62 -15.83 16.97 1.02
N VAL A 63 -15.86 17.86 2.03
CA VAL A 63 -14.65 18.45 2.63
C VAL A 63 -13.76 17.36 3.25
N VAL A 64 -14.33 16.49 4.08
CA VAL A 64 -13.58 15.39 4.72
C VAL A 64 -13.03 14.40 3.69
N LYS A 65 -13.78 14.09 2.62
CA LYS A 65 -13.28 13.26 1.51
C LYS A 65 -12.05 13.87 0.84
N GLN A 66 -11.97 15.20 0.72
CA GLN A 66 -10.80 15.86 0.16
C GLN A 66 -9.57 15.69 1.06
N GLN A 67 -9.74 15.87 2.37
CA GLN A 67 -8.67 15.62 3.35
C GLN A 67 -8.20 14.16 3.32
N ILE A 68 -9.11 13.19 3.21
CA ILE A 68 -8.75 11.76 3.09
C ILE A 68 -7.93 11.50 1.82
N ARG A 69 -8.25 12.15 0.69
CA ARG A 69 -7.47 12.01 -0.55
C ARG A 69 -6.05 12.54 -0.35
N GLU A 70 -5.91 13.71 0.24
CA GLU A 70 -4.60 14.31 0.54
C GLU A 70 -3.76 13.41 1.46
N ILE A 71 -4.34 12.89 2.53
CA ILE A 71 -3.66 11.93 3.43
C ILE A 71 -3.20 10.68 2.67
N ARG A 72 -4.03 10.15 1.76
CA ARG A 72 -3.67 8.98 0.96
C ARG A 72 -2.49 9.27 0.03
N ASP A 73 -2.46 10.43 -0.60
CA ASP A 73 -1.39 10.82 -1.52
C ASP A 73 -0.08 11.12 -0.78
N LEU A 74 -0.16 11.74 0.41
CA LEU A 74 0.97 11.86 1.33
C LEU A 74 1.48 10.50 1.77
N GLY A 75 0.59 9.55 2.09
CA GLY A 75 0.94 8.18 2.45
C GLY A 75 1.69 7.44 1.32
N LYS A 76 1.23 7.58 0.07
CA LYS A 76 1.94 7.03 -1.10
C LYS A 76 3.32 7.65 -1.27
N THR A 77 3.43 8.97 -1.11
CA THR A 77 4.69 9.69 -1.21
C THR A 77 5.67 9.22 -0.14
N LYS A 78 5.21 9.10 1.11
CA LYS A 78 6.01 8.57 2.22
C LYS A 78 6.50 7.14 1.94
N ALA A 79 5.63 6.26 1.48
CA ALA A 79 6.00 4.88 1.14
C ALA A 79 7.08 4.84 0.03
N GLY A 80 6.93 5.67 -1.00
CA GLY A 80 7.93 5.79 -2.06
C GLY A 80 9.28 6.34 -1.58
N LEU A 81 9.27 7.30 -0.66
CA LEU A 81 10.49 7.84 -0.05
C LEU A 81 11.18 6.78 0.83
N LEU A 82 10.43 6.05 1.66
CA LEU A 82 10.99 4.99 2.49
C LEU A 82 11.62 3.88 1.65
N ALA A 83 10.97 3.43 0.57
CA ALA A 83 11.53 2.43 -0.33
C ALA A 83 12.86 2.91 -0.97
N ARG A 84 12.96 4.19 -1.32
CA ARG A 84 14.22 4.76 -1.83
C ARG A 84 15.29 4.84 -0.75
N MET A 85 14.93 5.23 0.47
CA MET A 85 15.87 5.27 1.60
C MET A 85 16.42 3.88 1.91
N ASP A 86 15.57 2.85 1.89
CA ASP A 86 15.95 1.46 2.11
C ASP A 86 16.98 0.97 1.08
N ILE A 87 16.72 1.19 -0.22
CA ILE A 87 17.67 0.87 -1.29
C ILE A 87 18.99 1.61 -1.09
N ILE A 88 18.95 2.90 -0.73
CA ILE A 88 20.17 3.67 -0.46
C ILE A 88 20.93 3.11 0.74
N GLN A 89 20.24 2.75 1.83
CA GLN A 89 20.87 2.13 3.00
C GLN A 89 21.50 0.79 2.65
N GLN A 90 20.84 -0.06 1.86
CA GLN A 90 21.39 -1.32 1.38
C GLN A 90 22.64 -1.11 0.52
N LEU A 91 22.62 -0.11 -0.38
CA LEU A 91 23.79 0.27 -1.19
C LEU A 91 24.93 0.85 -0.36
N GLN A 92 24.64 1.60 0.73
CA GLN A 92 25.68 2.10 1.62
C GLN A 92 26.26 1.00 2.51
N SER A 93 25.44 0.05 2.97
CA SER A 93 25.88 -1.10 3.79
C SER A 93 26.75 -2.10 3.00
N SER A 94 26.52 -2.23 1.70
CA SER A 94 27.33 -3.10 0.82
C SER A 94 28.70 -2.51 0.44
N ARG A 95 28.93 -1.20 0.59
CA ARG A 95 30.21 -0.57 0.22
C ARG A 95 31.40 -1.04 1.07
N PRO A 96 31.33 -1.13 2.41
CA PRO A 96 32.42 -1.65 3.23
C PRO A 96 32.69 -3.15 3.03
N GLN A 97 31.67 -3.92 2.64
CA GLN A 97 31.79 -5.39 2.48
C GLN A 97 32.74 -5.77 1.33
N ILE A 98 32.77 -4.99 0.26
CA ILE A 98 33.69 -5.23 -0.87
C ILE A 98 35.14 -5.00 -0.44
N VAL A 99 35.39 -4.00 0.40
CA VAL A 99 36.75 -3.71 0.91
C VAL A 99 37.27 -4.88 1.74
N HIS A 100 36.46 -5.39 2.67
CA HIS A 100 36.82 -6.57 3.47
C HIS A 100 37.02 -7.83 2.61
N LEU A 101 36.18 -8.04 1.58
CA LEU A 101 36.36 -9.15 0.66
C LEU A 101 37.70 -9.06 -0.10
N PHE A 102 38.08 -7.87 -0.56
CA PHE A 102 39.36 -7.66 -1.23
C PHE A 102 40.55 -7.86 -0.30
N ASP A 103 40.48 -7.33 0.92
CA ASP A 103 41.52 -7.53 1.94
C ASP A 103 41.72 -9.01 2.26
N GLU A 104 40.62 -9.77 2.38
CA GLU A 104 40.66 -11.21 2.67
C GLU A 104 41.23 -12.02 1.50
N LEU A 105 40.90 -11.67 0.25
CA LEU A 105 41.47 -12.32 -0.94
C LEU A 105 42.99 -12.13 -1.03
N VAL A 106 43.50 -10.99 -0.59
CA VAL A 106 44.94 -10.72 -0.52
C VAL A 106 45.57 -11.47 0.66
N ALA A 107 44.92 -11.47 1.83
CA ALA A 107 45.43 -12.14 3.03
C ALA A 107 45.51 -13.66 2.89
N THR A 108 44.59 -14.27 2.13
CA THR A 108 44.56 -15.72 1.90
C THR A 108 45.50 -16.19 0.78
N LEU A 109 46.11 -15.27 0.03
CA LEU A 109 46.93 -15.59 -1.14
C LEU A 109 48.29 -16.19 -0.75
N PRO A 110 48.62 -17.43 -1.13
CA PRO A 110 49.94 -18.01 -0.88
C PRO A 110 50.98 -17.54 -1.92
N ASP A 111 52.25 -17.57 -1.54
CA ASP A 111 53.36 -17.24 -2.44
C ASP A 111 53.32 -18.08 -3.73
N GLY A 112 53.55 -17.42 -4.88
CA GLY A 112 53.58 -18.07 -6.19
C GLY A 112 52.20 -18.25 -6.84
N VAL A 113 51.16 -17.61 -6.31
CA VAL A 113 49.83 -17.50 -6.93
C VAL A 113 49.59 -16.05 -7.35
N HIS A 114 49.04 -15.85 -8.54
CA HIS A 114 48.66 -14.54 -9.07
C HIS A 114 47.22 -14.57 -9.53
N LEU A 115 46.37 -13.69 -9.00
CA LEU A 115 44.99 -13.54 -9.46
C LEU A 115 44.96 -12.67 -10.72
N THR A 116 44.19 -13.09 -11.72
CA THR A 116 43.99 -12.35 -12.97
C THR A 116 42.57 -11.80 -13.07
N SER A 117 41.59 -12.43 -12.44
CA SER A 117 40.21 -11.96 -12.44
C SER A 117 39.49 -12.39 -11.17
N VAL A 118 38.70 -11.47 -10.60
CA VAL A 118 37.79 -11.72 -9.49
C VAL A 118 36.41 -11.21 -9.91
N LYS A 119 35.38 -12.06 -9.76
CA LYS A 119 33.99 -11.71 -10.05
C LYS A 119 33.10 -12.13 -8.88
N GLN A 120 32.42 -11.17 -8.28
CA GLN A 120 31.44 -11.40 -7.23
C GLN A 120 30.02 -11.34 -7.83
N ASN A 121 29.18 -12.31 -7.47
CA ASN A 121 27.76 -12.30 -7.77
C ASN A 121 26.98 -12.69 -6.50
N GLY A 122 26.50 -11.68 -5.77
CA GLY A 122 25.95 -11.86 -4.43
C GLY A 122 26.98 -12.48 -3.49
N ALA A 123 26.64 -13.62 -2.89
CA ALA A 123 27.52 -14.37 -1.98
C ALA A 123 28.52 -15.30 -2.70
N LEU A 124 28.48 -15.41 -4.04
CA LEU A 124 29.39 -16.28 -4.79
C LEU A 124 30.56 -15.47 -5.35
N VAL A 125 31.79 -15.89 -5.08
CA VAL A 125 33.02 -15.25 -5.51
C VAL A 125 33.77 -16.20 -6.43
N SER A 126 33.87 -15.86 -7.72
CA SER A 126 34.68 -16.60 -8.68
C SER A 126 36.03 -15.92 -8.85
N VAL A 127 37.10 -16.69 -8.67
CA VAL A 127 38.49 -16.23 -8.76
C VAL A 127 39.20 -17.03 -9.84
N ALA A 128 39.90 -16.34 -10.74
CA ALA A 128 40.76 -16.93 -11.74
C ALA A 128 42.19 -16.39 -11.59
N GLY A 129 43.17 -17.24 -11.86
CA GLY A 129 44.57 -16.88 -11.69
C GLY A 129 45.55 -17.87 -12.30
N ARG A 130 46.83 -17.60 -12.06
CA ARG A 130 47.97 -18.45 -12.41
C ARG A 130 48.67 -18.86 -11.14
N ALA A 131 49.07 -20.12 -11.04
CA ALA A 131 49.82 -20.66 -9.92
C ALA A 131 51.08 -21.36 -10.41
N GLN A 132 52.19 -21.21 -9.70
CA GLN A 132 53.46 -21.89 -10.02
C GLN A 132 53.38 -23.43 -9.88
N SER A 133 52.42 -23.95 -9.12
CA SER A 133 52.16 -25.39 -9.05
C SER A 133 50.74 -25.69 -8.55
N ASN A 134 50.25 -26.89 -8.85
CA ASN A 134 48.97 -27.37 -8.33
C ASN A 134 48.94 -27.40 -6.79
N ALA A 135 50.09 -27.64 -6.14
CA ALA A 135 50.20 -27.60 -4.69
C ALA A 135 49.90 -26.21 -4.11
N ARG A 136 50.24 -25.14 -4.84
CA ARG A 136 49.90 -23.75 -4.47
C ARG A 136 48.40 -23.47 -4.63
N VAL A 137 47.74 -24.05 -5.64
CA VAL A 137 46.28 -23.96 -5.79
C VAL A 137 45.57 -24.63 -4.61
N SER A 138 45.99 -25.84 -4.22
CA SER A 138 45.43 -26.52 -3.04
C SER A 138 45.73 -25.77 -1.73
N ALA A 139 46.89 -25.11 -1.63
CA ALA A 139 47.21 -24.26 -0.48
C ALA A 139 46.28 -23.05 -0.41
N TYR A 140 45.99 -22.42 -1.56
CA TYR A 140 45.06 -21.30 -1.62
C TYR A 140 43.63 -21.74 -1.23
N MET A 141 43.16 -22.90 -1.70
CA MET A 141 41.87 -23.46 -1.27
C MET A 141 41.84 -23.67 0.26
N ARG A 142 42.89 -24.23 0.86
CA ARG A 142 42.94 -24.41 2.33
C ARG A 142 42.98 -23.08 3.09
N ASN A 143 43.64 -22.05 2.56
CA ASN A 143 43.66 -20.72 3.17
C ASN A 143 42.27 -20.07 3.11
N ILE A 144 41.57 -20.21 1.96
CA ILE A 144 40.18 -19.78 1.81
C ILE A 144 39.26 -20.50 2.79
N GLU A 145 39.44 -21.81 3.01
CA GLU A 145 38.60 -22.58 3.93
C GLU A 145 38.81 -22.22 5.42
N ARG A 146 39.97 -21.62 5.74
CA ARG A 146 40.31 -21.14 7.09
C ARG A 146 39.95 -19.67 7.32
N SER A 147 39.54 -18.97 6.27
CA SER A 147 39.13 -17.58 6.34
C SER A 147 37.83 -17.43 7.13
N GLU A 148 37.68 -16.32 7.85
CA GLU A 148 36.43 -15.98 8.53
C GLU A 148 35.37 -15.45 7.53
N TRP A 149 35.80 -14.89 6.41
CA TRP A 149 34.95 -14.21 5.44
C TRP A 149 34.65 -15.03 4.18
N LEU A 150 35.54 -15.94 3.81
CA LEU A 150 35.40 -16.84 2.68
C LEU A 150 35.33 -18.29 3.13
N GLY A 151 34.59 -19.11 2.40
CA GLY A 151 34.48 -20.54 2.71
C GLY A 151 34.00 -21.36 1.52
N ASN A 152 33.97 -22.68 1.72
CA ASN A 152 33.54 -23.67 0.72
C ASN A 152 34.22 -23.50 -0.66
N PRO A 153 35.56 -23.49 -0.74
CA PRO A 153 36.26 -23.36 -2.01
C PRO A 153 36.00 -24.59 -2.88
N ARG A 154 35.56 -24.35 -4.12
CA ARG A 154 35.40 -25.36 -5.16
C ARG A 154 36.30 -25.02 -6.33
N LEU A 155 37.01 -26.02 -6.81
CA LEU A 155 37.84 -25.90 -7.98
C LEU A 155 37.02 -26.23 -9.22
N ASP A 156 36.93 -25.30 -10.17
CA ASP A 156 36.17 -25.49 -11.40
C ASP A 156 37.05 -26.04 -12.52
N VAL A 157 38.23 -25.46 -12.73
CA VAL A 157 39.14 -25.81 -13.83
C VAL A 157 40.60 -25.64 -13.40
N ILE A 158 41.47 -26.59 -13.76
CA ILE A 158 42.93 -26.42 -13.78
C ILE A 158 43.44 -26.82 -15.16
N GLU A 159 44.13 -25.91 -15.83
CA GLU A 159 44.76 -26.12 -17.12
C GLU A 159 46.23 -25.72 -17.10
N ASN A 160 47.10 -26.62 -17.53
CA ASN A 160 48.50 -26.29 -17.78
C ASN A 160 48.62 -25.74 -19.21
N LYS A 161 48.93 -24.46 -19.37
CA LYS A 161 49.21 -23.87 -20.69
C LYS A 161 50.71 -23.67 -20.85
N GLU A 162 51.33 -24.43 -21.76
CA GLU A 162 52.76 -24.37 -22.12
C GLU A 162 53.18 -23.10 -22.89
N ALA A 163 52.45 -21.99 -22.77
CA ALA A 163 52.57 -20.89 -23.73
C ALA A 163 53.70 -19.88 -23.44
N THR A 164 54.47 -19.98 -22.35
CA THR A 164 55.46 -18.92 -22.03
C THR A 164 56.58 -19.36 -21.07
N GLY A 165 57.26 -20.49 -21.32
CA GLY A 165 58.55 -20.85 -20.66
C GLY A 165 58.57 -20.93 -19.12
N THR A 166 57.43 -20.73 -18.46
CA THR A 166 57.26 -20.65 -17.01
C THR A 166 56.09 -21.57 -16.69
N TRP A 167 56.37 -22.64 -15.94
CA TRP A 167 55.40 -23.67 -15.56
C TRP A 167 54.33 -23.07 -14.63
N MET A 168 53.32 -22.40 -15.20
CA MET A 168 52.23 -21.80 -14.44
C MET A 168 50.89 -22.41 -14.87
N SER A 169 50.21 -23.04 -13.93
CA SER A 169 48.87 -23.60 -14.09
C SER A 169 47.83 -22.49 -14.00
N HIS A 170 46.95 -22.40 -14.99
CA HIS A 170 45.77 -21.55 -14.89
C HIS A 170 44.72 -22.27 -14.07
N PHE A 171 44.14 -21.58 -13.09
CA PHE A 171 43.07 -22.15 -12.28
C PHE A 171 41.86 -21.21 -12.28
N LYS A 172 40.69 -21.82 -12.12
CA LYS A 172 39.44 -21.15 -11.80
C LYS A 172 38.86 -21.83 -10.57
N LEU A 173 38.57 -21.05 -9.55
CA LEU A 173 37.91 -21.50 -8.34
C LEU A 173 36.71 -20.62 -8.02
N THR A 174 35.79 -21.20 -7.29
CA THR A 174 34.61 -20.54 -6.78
C THR A 174 34.55 -20.72 -5.27
N ALA A 175 34.44 -19.62 -4.52
CA ALA A 175 34.27 -19.59 -3.08
C ALA A 175 32.94 -18.92 -2.71
N ARG A 176 32.43 -19.19 -1.51
CA ARG A 176 31.23 -18.54 -0.96
C ARG A 176 31.65 -17.56 0.14
N GLN A 177 31.11 -16.35 0.11
CA GLN A 177 31.26 -15.36 1.17
C GLN A 177 30.37 -15.77 2.36
N LEU A 178 30.98 -15.95 3.54
CA LEU A 178 30.29 -16.37 4.77
C LEU A 178 29.68 -15.18 5.51
N ALA A 179 30.38 -14.05 5.51
CA ALA A 179 29.88 -12.79 6.05
C ALA A 179 29.08 -12.02 4.98
N SER A 180 27.91 -12.55 4.64
CA SER A 180 26.86 -11.77 3.99
C SER A 180 26.10 -11.03 5.09
N GLY A 181 26.49 -9.79 5.38
CA GLY A 181 25.72 -8.87 6.22
C GLY A 181 24.45 -8.41 5.51
N GLY A 182 23.56 -9.36 5.25
CA GLY A 182 22.25 -9.18 4.66
C GLY A 182 21.45 -10.40 5.03
N GLU A 183 20.57 -10.21 6.02
CA GLU A 183 19.56 -11.16 6.44
C GLU A 183 19.01 -11.91 5.23
N ALA A 184 19.17 -13.23 5.23
CA ALA A 184 18.31 -14.11 4.46
C ALA A 184 16.90 -13.93 5.04
N THR A 185 16.15 -12.97 4.50
CA THR A 185 14.74 -12.79 4.80
C THR A 185 14.00 -13.99 4.23
N GLN A 186 13.48 -14.82 5.13
CA GLN A 186 12.33 -15.68 4.86
C GLN A 186 11.06 -14.83 4.80
#